data_AF-A0A4R5DRZ9-F1
#
_entry.id   AF-A0A4R5DRZ9-F1
#
_cell.length_a   1.000
_cell.length_b   1.000
_cell.length_c   1.000
_cell.angle_alpha   90.00
_cell.angle_beta   90.00
_cell.angle_gamma   90.00
#
_symmetry.space_group_name_H-M   'P 1'
#
loop_
_entity.id
_entity.type
_entity.pdbx_description
1 polymer ?
#
loop_
_entity_poly.entity_id
_entity_poly.type
_entity_poly.pdbx_seq_one_letter_code
_entity_poly.pdbx_strand_id
1 'polypeptide(L)'
;PHPGGAPNCGDWVMVEGYSRELSSCGFWPGGGEEGAFYAYAYPEPPGFADHPVLPDGAYYSQENGQFLLPYEAVADTADPDTALMNFLQTTYEAAATHADWDRKSLEDDPTRWNTHRR
;
A
#
# COMPACT_ATOMS: atom_id res chain seq x y z
N PRO A 1 -4.39 -19.34 7.06
CA PRO A 1 -3.67 -18.60 8.14
C PRO A 1 -2.24 -18.28 7.70
N HIS A 2 -1.75 -17.07 7.95
CA HIS A 2 -0.37 -16.69 7.67
C HIS A 2 0.60 -17.58 8.46
N PRO A 3 1.71 -18.09 7.87
CA PRO A 3 2.54 -19.11 8.51
C PRO A 3 3.48 -18.57 9.61
N GLY A 4 3.67 -17.25 9.70
CA GLY A 4 4.68 -16.64 10.58
C GLY A 4 6.03 -16.52 9.90
N GLY A 5 7.12 -16.61 10.66
CA GLY A 5 8.48 -16.74 10.13
C GLY A 5 9.20 -15.43 9.77
N ALA A 6 8.63 -14.27 10.09
CA ALA A 6 9.34 -13.01 9.95
C ALA A 6 10.50 -12.93 10.97
N PRO A 7 11.73 -12.59 10.56
CA PRO A 7 12.88 -12.55 11.47
C PRO A 7 12.65 -11.60 12.65
N ASN A 8 13.00 -12.05 13.86
CA ASN A 8 12.82 -11.29 15.10
C ASN A 8 11.36 -10.88 15.40
N CYS A 9 10.38 -11.52 14.77
CA CYS A 9 8.95 -11.32 14.99
C CYS A 9 8.32 -12.64 15.43
N GLY A 10 7.52 -12.63 16.51
CA GLY A 10 6.82 -13.84 16.95
C GLY A 10 5.75 -14.24 15.93
N ASP A 11 5.63 -15.54 15.63
CA ASP A 11 4.68 -16.03 14.63
C ASP A 11 3.25 -15.55 14.87
N TRP A 12 2.82 -15.51 16.13
CA TRP A 12 1.49 -15.04 16.53
C TRP A 12 1.20 -13.59 16.10
N VAL A 13 2.22 -12.72 16.03
CA VAL A 13 2.06 -11.33 15.57
C VAL A 13 1.68 -11.32 14.10
N MET A 14 2.35 -12.15 13.29
CA MET A 14 2.05 -12.27 11.86
C MET A 14 0.72 -13.00 11.63
N VAL A 15 0.41 -14.04 12.41
CA VAL A 15 -0.87 -14.75 12.33
C VAL A 15 -2.03 -13.79 12.59
N GLU A 16 -1.96 -12.97 13.63
CA GLU A 16 -3.00 -12.00 13.95
C GLU A 16 -3.04 -10.83 12.96
N GLY A 17 -1.88 -10.25 12.63
CA GLY A 17 -1.77 -9.12 11.71
C GLY A 17 -2.26 -9.43 10.29
N TYR A 18 -2.13 -10.68 9.85
CA TYR A 18 -2.55 -11.17 8.54
C TYR A 18 -3.70 -12.18 8.65
N SER A 19 -4.51 -12.06 9.72
CA SER A 19 -5.69 -12.90 9.95
C SER A 19 -6.86 -12.58 9.02
N ARG A 20 -6.84 -11.40 8.41
CA ARG A 20 -7.87 -10.87 7.49
C ARG A 20 -7.20 -10.28 6.26
N GLU A 21 -8.03 -10.03 5.26
CA GLU A 21 -7.64 -9.22 4.11
C GLU A 21 -7.14 -7.86 4.56
N LEU A 22 -6.04 -7.40 3.96
CA LEU A 22 -5.43 -6.12 4.25
C LEU A 22 -4.77 -5.52 3.02
N SER A 23 -4.59 -4.21 3.06
CA SER A 23 -3.72 -3.43 2.18
C SER A 23 -2.65 -2.80 3.06
N SER A 24 -1.39 -3.05 2.73
CA SER A 24 -0.24 -2.54 3.47
C SER A 24 0.59 -1.66 2.56
N CYS A 25 1.16 -0.60 3.12
CA CYS A 25 2.07 0.28 2.39
C CYS A 25 3.13 0.84 3.34
N GLY A 26 4.23 1.33 2.77
CA GLY A 26 5.31 1.94 3.53
C GLY A 26 6.52 2.25 2.67
N PHE A 27 7.68 2.31 3.31
CA PHE A 27 8.95 2.57 2.65
C PHE A 27 9.96 1.48 2.99
N TRP A 28 10.64 0.98 1.96
CA TRP A 28 11.79 0.11 2.11
C TRP A 28 13.06 0.91 1.82
N PRO A 29 14.04 0.94 2.74
CA PRO A 29 15.36 1.50 2.46
C PRO A 29 16.15 0.73 1.38
N GLY A 30 15.62 -0.41 0.90
CA GLY A 30 16.10 -1.14 -0.26
C GLY A 30 14.95 -1.35 -1.26
N GLY A 31 15.27 -1.58 -2.54
CA GLY A 31 14.26 -1.64 -3.62
C GLY A 31 14.46 -0.61 -4.74
N GLY A 32 15.51 0.22 -4.61
CA GLY A 32 16.03 1.17 -5.58
C GLY A 32 17.47 1.56 -5.17
N GLU A 33 18.06 2.57 -5.81
CA GLU A 33 19.37 3.08 -5.38
C GLU A 33 19.26 3.80 -4.02
N GLU A 34 18.21 4.60 -3.81
CA GLU A 34 17.92 5.30 -2.55
C GLU A 34 16.73 4.71 -1.76
N GLY A 35 16.06 3.70 -2.32
CA GLY A 35 14.92 3.00 -1.71
C GLY A 35 13.62 3.15 -2.50
N ALA A 36 12.54 2.58 -1.99
CA ALA A 36 11.25 2.61 -2.66
C ALA A 36 10.07 2.61 -1.68
N PHE A 37 9.02 3.34 -2.04
CA PHE A 37 7.70 3.14 -1.45
C PHE A 37 7.11 1.84 -1.96
N TYR A 38 6.40 1.12 -1.09
CA TYR A 38 5.77 -0.15 -1.45
C TYR A 38 4.29 -0.16 -1.09
N ALA A 39 3.54 -1.00 -1.79
CA ALA A 39 2.19 -1.39 -1.38
C ALA A 39 1.87 -2.82 -1.82
N TYR A 40 1.24 -3.61 -0.95
CA TYR A 40 0.75 -4.95 -1.29
C TYR A 40 -0.59 -5.24 -0.60
N ALA A 41 -1.30 -6.22 -1.12
CA ALA A 41 -2.49 -6.79 -0.50
C ALA A 41 -2.21 -8.21 0.00
N TYR A 42 -2.84 -8.62 1.11
CA TYR A 42 -2.74 -9.99 1.60
C TYR A 42 -4.09 -10.53 2.07
N PRO A 43 -4.50 -11.75 1.64
CA PRO A 43 -3.99 -12.40 0.43
C PRO A 43 -4.16 -11.47 -0.78
N GLU A 44 -3.29 -11.60 -1.77
CA GLU A 44 -3.40 -10.78 -2.97
C GLU A 44 -4.69 -11.14 -3.74
N PRO A 45 -5.60 -10.19 -4.02
CA PRO A 45 -6.81 -10.47 -4.75
C PRO A 45 -6.52 -10.59 -6.26
N PRO A 46 -7.27 -11.44 -6.99
CA PRO A 46 -7.11 -11.57 -8.44
C PRO A 46 -7.23 -10.23 -9.17
N GLY A 47 -6.29 -9.93 -10.06
CA GLY A 47 -6.26 -8.68 -10.82
C GLY A 47 -5.57 -7.50 -10.12
N PHE A 48 -5.13 -7.65 -8.86
CA PHE A 48 -4.39 -6.63 -8.13
C PHE A 48 -3.11 -6.20 -8.88
N ALA A 49 -2.27 -7.16 -9.26
CA ALA A 49 -0.99 -6.92 -9.92
C ALA A 49 -1.10 -6.18 -11.27
N ASP A 50 -2.26 -6.29 -11.93
CA ASP A 50 -2.54 -5.67 -13.23
C ASP A 50 -3.31 -4.34 -13.12
N HIS A 51 -3.68 -3.92 -11.90
CA HIS A 51 -4.43 -2.68 -11.69
C HIS A 51 -3.55 -1.47 -12.04
N PRO A 52 -4.05 -0.50 -12.82
CA PRO A 52 -3.29 0.71 -13.13
C PRO A 52 -3.09 1.56 -11.88
N VAL A 53 -1.84 1.83 -11.53
CA VAL A 53 -1.46 2.65 -10.38
C VAL A 53 -0.74 3.91 -10.84
N LEU A 54 -0.81 4.95 -10.02
CA LEU A 54 -0.12 6.22 -10.24
C LEU A 54 1.03 6.38 -9.25
N PRO A 55 2.02 7.24 -9.52
CA PRO A 55 2.29 7.94 -10.79
C PRO A 55 2.93 7.00 -11.83
N ASP A 56 3.26 7.52 -13.03
CA ASP A 56 3.87 6.75 -14.15
C ASP A 56 5.19 6.03 -13.80
N GLY A 57 5.82 6.34 -12.65
CA GLY A 57 7.00 5.64 -12.13
C GLY A 57 6.70 4.43 -11.23
N ALA A 58 5.44 4.19 -10.88
CA ALA A 58 5.03 3.04 -10.08
C ALA A 58 4.89 1.78 -10.94
N TYR A 59 5.28 0.63 -10.41
CA TYR A 59 5.19 -0.65 -11.11
C TYR A 59 4.98 -1.82 -10.15
N TYR A 60 4.44 -2.93 -10.64
CA TYR A 60 4.30 -4.16 -9.85
C TYR A 60 5.55 -5.05 -9.98
N SER A 61 6.17 -5.41 -8.86
CA SER A 61 7.30 -6.33 -8.81
C SER A 61 6.81 -7.75 -8.56
N GLN A 62 6.81 -8.58 -9.62
CA GLN A 62 6.44 -10.00 -9.54
C GLN A 62 7.34 -10.81 -8.60
N GLU A 63 8.61 -10.41 -8.46
CA GLU A 63 9.55 -11.04 -7.53
C GLU A 63 9.17 -10.80 -6.07
N ASN A 64 8.75 -9.58 -5.74
CA ASN A 64 8.44 -9.18 -4.37
C ASN A 64 6.95 -9.32 -4.03
N GLY A 65 6.07 -9.52 -5.01
CA GLY A 65 4.62 -9.58 -4.81
C GLY A 65 4.02 -8.26 -4.34
N GLN A 66 4.52 -7.12 -4.83
CA GLN A 66 4.10 -5.79 -4.37
C GLN A 66 4.30 -4.73 -5.44
N PHE A 67 3.50 -3.66 -5.37
CA PHE A 67 3.79 -2.41 -6.08
C PHE A 67 4.98 -1.70 -5.44
N LEU A 68 5.81 -1.10 -6.28
CA LEU A 68 6.97 -0.31 -5.91
C LEU A 68 6.92 1.04 -6.64
N LEU A 69 7.30 2.10 -5.92
CA LEU A 69 7.54 3.43 -6.46
C LEU A 69 8.93 3.88 -5.98
N PRO A 70 9.93 4.02 -6.88
CA PRO A 70 11.26 4.49 -6.50
C PRO A 70 11.20 5.84 -5.78
N TYR A 71 12.03 6.02 -4.77
CA TYR A 71 12.08 7.25 -3.98
C TYR A 71 12.34 8.49 -4.87
N GLU A 72 13.27 8.36 -5.81
CA GLU A 72 13.72 9.41 -6.72
C GLU A 72 12.58 9.85 -7.65
N ALA A 73 11.73 8.91 -8.06
CA ALA A 73 10.52 9.19 -8.85
C ALA A 73 9.48 10.04 -8.10
N VAL A 74 9.59 10.16 -6.77
CA VAL A 74 8.80 11.08 -5.94
C VAL A 74 9.60 12.36 -5.67
N ALA A 75 10.86 12.22 -5.27
CA ALA A 75 11.73 13.33 -4.90
C ALA A 75 11.98 14.34 -6.03
N ASP A 76 12.03 13.87 -7.28
CA ASP A 76 12.27 14.71 -8.46
C ASP A 76 11.00 15.39 -9.00
N THR A 77 9.84 15.13 -8.41
CA THR A 77 8.58 15.73 -8.85
C THR A 77 8.41 17.15 -8.32
N ALA A 78 7.63 17.97 -9.03
CA ALA A 78 7.29 19.31 -8.57
C ALA A 78 6.36 19.31 -7.33
N ASP A 79 5.66 18.20 -7.09
CA ASP A 79 4.74 18.02 -5.97
C ASP A 79 4.86 16.58 -5.40
N PRO A 80 5.86 16.33 -4.55
CA PRO A 80 6.13 15.00 -3.99
C PRO A 80 4.99 14.47 -3.13
N ASP A 81 4.29 15.34 -2.40
CA ASP A 81 3.17 14.96 -1.55
C ASP A 81 2.04 14.38 -2.40
N THR A 82 1.67 15.06 -3.48
CA THR A 82 0.65 14.56 -4.42
C THR A 82 1.11 13.28 -5.11
N ALA A 83 2.36 13.18 -5.53
CA ALA A 83 2.89 11.97 -6.18
C ALA A 83 2.80 10.74 -5.27
N LEU A 84 3.25 10.87 -4.02
CA LEU A 84 3.17 9.79 -3.03
C LEU A 84 1.72 9.47 -2.67
N MET A 85 0.88 10.47 -2.43
CA MET A 85 -0.53 10.24 -2.09
C MET A 85 -1.28 9.52 -3.21
N ASN A 86 -1.00 9.84 -4.48
CA ASN A 86 -1.58 9.12 -5.61
C ASN A 86 -1.17 7.64 -5.62
N PHE A 87 0.07 7.31 -5.28
CA PHE A 87 0.51 5.93 -5.16
C PHE A 87 -0.19 5.17 -4.03
N LEU A 88 -0.22 5.77 -2.84
CA LEU A 88 -0.90 5.14 -1.69
C LEU A 88 -2.40 4.96 -1.95
N GLN A 89 -3.04 5.95 -2.56
CA GLN A 89 -4.47 5.90 -2.87
C GLN A 89 -4.78 4.87 -3.95
N THR A 90 -4.09 4.91 -5.10
CA THR A 90 -4.40 4.00 -6.22
C THR A 90 -4.08 2.54 -5.91
N THR A 91 -3.06 2.27 -5.08
CA THR A 91 -2.77 0.90 -4.61
C THR A 91 -3.79 0.40 -3.57
N TYR A 92 -4.28 1.27 -2.68
CA TYR A 92 -5.42 0.95 -1.82
C TYR A 92 -6.68 0.65 -2.64
N GLU A 93 -6.97 1.47 -3.65
CA GLU A 93 -8.11 1.28 -4.54
C GLU A 93 -8.02 -0.03 -5.32
N ALA A 94 -6.83 -0.41 -5.78
CA ALA A 94 -6.57 -1.70 -6.39
C ALA A 94 -6.97 -2.85 -5.44
N ALA A 95 -6.52 -2.81 -4.19
CA ALA A 95 -6.85 -3.84 -3.20
C ALA A 95 -8.36 -3.88 -2.92
N ALA A 96 -8.95 -2.73 -2.58
CA ALA A 96 -10.35 -2.63 -2.21
C ALA A 96 -11.31 -3.01 -3.34
N THR A 97 -10.98 -2.66 -4.59
CA THR A 97 -11.79 -2.99 -5.77
C THR A 97 -11.74 -4.49 -6.07
N HIS A 98 -10.54 -5.07 -6.12
CA HIS A 98 -10.37 -6.46 -6.52
C HIS A 98 -10.72 -7.47 -5.42
N ALA A 99 -10.70 -7.05 -4.15
CA ALA A 99 -11.19 -7.84 -3.02
C ALA A 99 -12.68 -7.58 -2.68
N ASP A 100 -13.38 -6.74 -3.45
CA ASP A 100 -14.80 -6.39 -3.24
C ASP A 100 -15.10 -5.89 -1.82
N TRP A 101 -14.25 -5.00 -1.29
CA TRP A 101 -14.43 -4.45 0.04
C TRP A 101 -15.61 -3.47 0.09
N ASP A 102 -16.36 -3.49 1.18
CA ASP A 102 -17.33 -2.43 1.49
C ASP A 102 -16.61 -1.14 1.88
N ARG A 103 -16.15 -0.40 0.88
CA ARG A 103 -15.42 0.88 1.05
C ARG A 103 -16.20 1.89 1.88
N LYS A 104 -17.54 1.89 1.83
CA LYS A 104 -18.35 2.80 2.64
C LYS A 104 -18.25 2.53 4.13
N SER A 105 -17.96 1.28 4.50
CA SER A 105 -17.74 0.91 5.91
C SER A 105 -16.32 1.25 6.41
N LEU A 106 -15.36 1.43 5.49
CA LEU A 106 -13.94 1.63 5.79
C LEU A 106 -13.50 3.09 5.66
N GLU A 107 -14.01 3.77 4.64
CA GLU A 107 -13.69 5.15 4.31
C GLU A 107 -14.58 6.09 5.09
N ASP A 108 -13.97 7.14 5.63
CA ASP A 108 -14.66 8.15 6.42
C ASP A 108 -14.12 9.53 6.03
N ASP A 109 -14.93 10.56 6.23
CA ASP A 109 -14.56 11.92 5.88
C ASP A 109 -13.34 12.37 6.72
N PRO A 110 -12.17 12.62 6.10
CA PRO A 110 -10.98 13.05 6.83
C PRO A 110 -11.16 14.43 7.48
N THR A 111 -12.15 15.20 7.01
CA THR A 111 -12.49 16.54 7.51
C THR A 111 -13.59 16.55 8.56
N ARG A 112 -14.15 15.39 8.96
CA ARG A 112 -15.29 15.30 9.88
C ARG A 112 -15.07 15.98 11.25
N TRP A 113 -13.81 16.15 11.65
CA TRP A 113 -13.43 16.83 12.89
C TRP A 113 -13.08 18.31 12.74
N ASN A 114 -13.08 18.88 11.52
CA ASN A 114 -12.71 20.28 11.30
C ASN A 114 -13.67 21.25 12.00
N THR A 115 -14.94 20.87 12.18
CA THR A 115 -15.91 21.63 12.97
C THR A 115 -15.62 21.64 14.47
N HIS A 116 -14.75 20.74 14.95
CA HIS A 116 -14.38 20.58 16.36
C HIS A 116 -12.99 21.15 16.69
N ARG A 117 -12.18 21.50 15.69
CA ARG A 117 -10.91 22.21 15.88
C ARG A 117 -11.22 23.68 16.18
N ARG A 118 -11.30 24.02 17.47
CA ARG A 118 -11.31 25.41 17.97
C ARG A 118 -9.91 26.01 17.93
#